data_AF-A0A224XXE0-F1
#
_entry.id   AF-A0A224XXE0-F1
#
_cell.length_a   1.000
_cell.length_b   1.000
_cell.length_c   1.000
_cell.angle_alpha   90.00
_cell.angle_beta   90.00
_cell.angle_gamma   90.00
#
_symmetry.space_group_name_H-M   'P 1'
#
loop_
_entity.id
_entity.type
_entity.pdbx_description
1 polymer ?
#
loop_
_entity_poly.entity_id
_entity_poly.type
_entity_poly.pdbx_seq_one_letter_code
_entity_poly.pdbx_strand_id
1 'polypeptide(L)'
;TSVRTQKRSNVSEGTHDIQLPDKKLKITEEERALLLAISSSDLSKPLSEDDVAIIKRELAAMVRLTLLVQTCKLKFTQTVMASEGCYLLACYDQTTFDWVVENVTLTPSWGGRHFKLMKAVIETEPRIYMYIPGSKNLTSAQVLNILAFQNDIDTSSWKLFCHDPTEKGVSFTYCIDDASVQALKEIKFRPFFETGKLFVRLREDMGTPKLKFLPLKYSSGPS
;
A
#
# COMPACT_ATOMS: atom_id res chain seq x y z
N THR A 1 14.96 -51.23 -7.39
CA THR A 1 15.14 -49.95 -8.10
C THR A 1 14.00 -49.04 -7.69
N SER A 2 14.21 -48.15 -6.71
CA SER A 2 13.14 -47.31 -6.15
C SER A 2 13.43 -45.85 -6.48
N VAL A 3 12.57 -45.25 -7.31
CA VAL A 3 12.69 -43.87 -7.77
C VAL A 3 11.95 -42.98 -6.78
N ARG A 4 12.69 -42.15 -6.06
CA ARG A 4 12.17 -41.21 -5.06
C ARG A 4 11.87 -39.88 -5.74
N THR A 5 10.61 -39.65 -6.09
CA THR A 5 10.16 -38.39 -6.71
C THR A 5 10.04 -37.30 -5.63
N GLN A 6 10.99 -36.36 -5.61
CA GLN A 6 10.90 -35.16 -4.80
C GLN A 6 9.88 -34.18 -5.40
N LYS A 7 8.80 -33.94 -4.68
CA LYS A 7 7.78 -32.94 -4.98
C LYS A 7 8.27 -31.58 -4.49
N ARG A 8 8.70 -30.70 -5.39
CA ARG A 8 8.98 -29.29 -5.08
C ARG A 8 7.65 -28.55 -4.88
N SER A 9 7.42 -28.03 -3.69
CA SER A 9 6.34 -27.09 -3.40
C SER A 9 6.78 -25.68 -3.82
N ASN A 10 6.15 -25.14 -4.85
CA ASN A 10 6.24 -23.72 -5.15
C ASN A 10 5.45 -22.96 -4.08
N VAL A 11 6.16 -22.26 -3.19
CA VAL A 11 5.56 -21.29 -2.27
C VAL A 11 5.20 -20.07 -3.12
N SER A 12 3.91 -19.82 -3.33
CA SER A 12 3.45 -18.58 -3.94
C SER A 12 3.75 -17.44 -2.97
N GLU A 13 4.59 -16.48 -3.36
CA GLU A 13 4.73 -15.21 -2.67
C GLU A 13 3.39 -14.46 -2.77
N GLY A 14 2.52 -14.66 -1.78
CA GLY A 14 1.26 -13.93 -1.67
C GLY A 14 1.54 -12.48 -1.33
N THR A 15 1.18 -11.57 -2.23
CA THR A 15 1.03 -10.15 -1.90
C THR A 15 -0.16 -10.00 -0.96
N HIS A 16 0.12 -9.62 0.29
CA HIS A 16 -0.90 -9.32 1.29
C HIS A 16 -1.23 -7.81 1.23
N ASP A 17 -2.45 -7.48 0.83
CA ASP A 17 -3.00 -6.12 0.88
C ASP A 17 -3.40 -5.75 2.31
N ILE A 18 -2.93 -4.60 2.80
CA ILE A 18 -3.01 -4.26 4.23
C ILE A 18 -3.51 -2.81 4.45
N GLN A 19 -4.32 -2.57 5.50
CA GLN A 19 -5.11 -1.36 5.69
C GLN A 19 -4.54 -0.43 6.79
N LEU A 20 -3.95 0.71 6.42
CA LEU A 20 -3.29 1.63 7.36
C LEU A 20 -4.15 2.07 8.58
N PRO A 21 -3.53 2.29 9.76
CA PRO A 21 -4.25 2.71 10.97
C PRO A 21 -4.93 4.08 10.80
N ASP A 22 -6.06 4.29 11.47
CA ASP A 22 -6.92 5.50 11.36
C ASP A 22 -6.20 6.83 11.63
N LYS A 23 -5.08 6.82 12.38
CA LYS A 23 -4.21 7.99 12.48
C LYS A 23 -3.45 8.16 11.18
N LYS A 24 -4.02 8.99 10.29
CA LYS A 24 -3.44 9.40 9.00
C LYS A 24 -1.93 9.67 9.14
N LEU A 25 -1.13 8.72 8.66
CA LEU A 25 0.28 8.91 8.40
C LEU A 25 0.42 10.10 7.45
N LYS A 26 0.95 11.22 7.94
CA LYS A 26 1.18 12.42 7.14
C LYS A 26 2.53 12.27 6.42
N ILE A 27 2.60 11.26 5.55
CA ILE A 27 3.78 10.97 4.75
C ILE A 27 3.64 11.70 3.41
N THR A 28 4.60 12.56 3.09
CA THR A 28 4.76 13.22 1.79
C THR A 28 5.05 12.19 0.70
N GLU A 29 4.83 12.53 -0.57
CA GLU A 29 5.04 11.60 -1.69
C GLU A 29 6.49 11.08 -1.75
N GLU A 30 7.47 11.95 -1.48
CA GLU A 30 8.90 11.61 -1.44
C GLU A 30 9.21 10.59 -0.33
N GLU A 31 8.65 10.80 0.87
CA GLU A 31 8.83 9.88 2.00
C GLU A 31 8.16 8.51 1.76
N ARG A 32 7.11 8.43 0.93
CA ARG A 32 6.47 7.15 0.58
C ARG A 32 7.41 6.21 -0.16
N ALA A 33 8.35 6.74 -0.93
CA ALA A 33 9.34 5.94 -1.64
C ALA A 33 10.40 5.33 -0.70
N LEU A 34 10.54 5.90 0.50
CA LEU A 34 11.58 5.64 1.50
C LEU A 34 11.01 5.03 2.80
N LEU A 35 9.94 4.26 2.68
CA LEU A 35 9.28 3.60 3.79
C LEU A 35 9.78 2.15 3.94
N LEU A 36 10.17 1.79 5.16
CA LEU A 36 10.57 0.44 5.55
C LEU A 36 9.59 -0.11 6.58
N ALA A 37 9.43 -1.43 6.58
CA ALA A 37 8.68 -2.16 7.59
C ALA A 37 9.58 -3.20 8.24
N ILE A 38 9.58 -3.21 9.57
CA ILE A 38 10.15 -4.27 10.38
C ILE A 38 8.98 -5.13 10.87
N SER A 39 9.01 -6.42 10.59
CA SER A 39 8.01 -7.38 11.06
C SER A 39 8.67 -8.53 11.81
N SER A 40 7.85 -9.32 12.51
CA SER A 40 8.25 -10.67 12.91
C SER A 40 8.69 -11.47 11.67
N SER A 41 9.66 -12.37 11.84
CA SER A 41 10.03 -13.32 10.78
C SER A 41 8.88 -14.27 10.44
N ASP A 42 8.03 -14.57 11.42
CA ASP A 42 6.73 -15.19 11.23
C ASP A 42 5.71 -14.09 10.93
N LEU A 43 5.38 -13.93 9.64
CA LEU A 43 4.43 -12.91 9.15
C LEU A 43 3.00 -13.13 9.65
N SER A 44 2.67 -14.32 10.18
CA SER A 44 1.36 -14.58 10.77
C SER A 44 1.22 -13.99 12.18
N LYS A 45 2.33 -13.61 12.80
CA LYS A 45 2.37 -13.09 14.17
C LYS A 45 2.63 -11.58 14.17
N PRO A 46 1.68 -10.76 14.63
CA PRO A 46 1.91 -9.33 14.79
C PRO A 46 2.97 -9.05 15.86
N LEU A 47 3.72 -7.96 15.71
CA LEU A 47 4.67 -7.49 16.73
C LEU A 47 3.94 -7.18 18.03
N SER A 48 4.47 -7.71 19.14
CA SER A 48 4.05 -7.33 20.49
C SER A 48 4.64 -5.98 20.91
N GLU A 49 4.12 -5.39 21.99
CA GLU A 49 4.70 -4.17 22.57
C GLU A 49 6.18 -4.36 22.96
N ASP A 50 6.53 -5.53 23.49
CA ASP A 50 7.90 -5.89 23.82
C ASP A 50 8.79 -5.93 22.57
N ASP A 51 8.28 -6.46 21.46
CA ASP A 51 9.03 -6.48 20.20
C ASP A 51 9.33 -5.06 19.72
N VAL A 52 8.32 -4.18 19.77
CA VAL A 52 8.47 -2.77 19.39
C VAL A 52 9.47 -2.06 20.31
N ALA A 53 9.46 -2.36 21.62
CA ALA A 53 10.41 -1.80 22.57
C ALA A 53 11.85 -2.24 22.27
N ILE A 54 12.06 -3.52 21.94
CA ILE A 54 13.36 -4.04 21.51
C ILE A 54 13.81 -3.35 20.22
N ILE A 55 12.95 -3.32 19.20
CA ILE A 55 13.24 -2.68 17.90
C ILE A 55 13.70 -1.23 18.09
N LYS A 56 12.96 -0.44 18.88
CA LYS A 56 13.31 0.96 19.16
C LYS A 56 14.65 1.07 19.88
N ARG A 57 14.90 0.23 20.88
CA ARG A 57 16.15 0.26 21.66
C ARG A 57 17.35 -0.09 20.79
N GLU A 58 17.28 -1.17 20.03
CA GLU A 58 18.39 -1.61 19.17
C GLU A 58 18.64 -0.62 18.03
N LEU A 59 17.58 -0.11 17.37
CA LEU A 59 17.70 0.91 16.33
C LEU A 59 18.37 2.19 16.87
N ALA A 60 17.94 2.66 18.05
CA ALA A 60 18.56 3.82 18.69
C ALA A 60 20.04 3.58 19.05
N ALA A 61 20.40 2.37 19.49
CA ALA A 61 21.79 2.00 19.77
C ALA A 61 22.63 2.03 18.49
N MET A 62 22.16 1.43 17.39
CA MET A 62 22.86 1.44 16.10
C MET A 62 23.04 2.86 15.54
N VAL A 63 22.01 3.71 15.64
CA VAL A 63 22.10 5.12 15.22
C VAL A 63 23.17 5.85 16.02
N ARG A 64 23.19 5.69 17.36
CA ARG A 64 24.21 6.32 18.22
C ARG A 64 25.62 5.86 17.87
N LEU A 65 25.83 4.56 17.68
CA LEU A 65 27.13 4.02 17.29
C LEU A 65 27.58 4.57 15.94
N THR A 66 26.66 4.68 14.99
CA THR A 66 26.97 5.27 13.66
C THR A 66 27.38 6.72 13.77
N LEU A 67 26.69 7.52 14.59
CA LEU A 67 27.04 8.93 14.81
C LEU A 67 28.41 9.12 15.46
N LEU A 68 28.98 8.11 16.11
CA LEU A 68 30.33 8.16 16.68
C LEU A 68 31.43 7.88 15.62
N VAL A 69 31.10 7.15 14.55
CA VAL A 69 32.10 6.61 13.60
C VAL A 69 31.97 7.23 12.21
N GLN A 70 30.76 7.67 11.84
CA GLN A 70 30.44 8.15 10.50
C GLN A 70 29.92 9.59 10.52
N THR A 71 30.10 10.29 9.41
CA THR A 71 29.60 11.65 9.20
C THR A 71 28.18 11.70 8.63
N CYS A 72 27.53 10.56 8.41
CA CYS A 72 26.19 10.51 7.84
C CYS A 72 25.15 11.01 8.85
N LYS A 73 24.32 11.97 8.41
CA LYS A 73 23.23 12.53 9.22
C LYS A 73 21.97 11.69 9.00
N LEU A 74 21.81 10.65 9.81
CA LEU A 74 20.62 9.79 9.77
C LEU A 74 19.38 10.58 10.21
N LYS A 75 18.32 10.54 9.40
CA LYS A 75 17.09 11.31 9.63
C LYS A 75 15.86 10.44 9.38
N PHE A 76 15.02 10.32 10.41
CA PHE A 76 13.74 9.62 10.35
C PHE A 76 12.63 10.66 10.48
N THR A 77 11.67 10.62 9.57
CA THR A 77 10.57 11.61 9.55
C THR A 77 9.43 11.14 10.45
N GLN A 78 9.17 9.84 10.44
CA GLN A 78 8.13 9.25 11.25
C GLN A 78 8.40 7.77 11.54
N THR A 79 7.99 7.31 12.72
CA THR A 79 7.91 5.88 13.03
C THR A 79 6.55 5.56 13.64
N VAL A 80 5.86 4.54 13.14
CA VAL A 80 4.49 4.20 13.57
C VAL A 80 4.33 2.68 13.61
N MET A 81 3.56 2.20 14.58
CA MET A 81 3.08 0.81 14.59
C MET A 81 1.87 0.72 13.66
N ALA A 82 1.97 -0.04 12.56
CA ALA A 82 0.84 -0.27 11.66
C ALA A 82 -0.16 -1.22 12.31
N SER A 83 -1.45 -1.11 11.98
CA SER A 83 -2.54 -1.95 12.53
C SER A 83 -2.26 -3.46 12.47
N GLU A 84 -1.39 -3.89 11.58
CA GLU A 84 -1.08 -5.28 11.26
C GLU A 84 0.17 -5.80 11.96
N GLY A 85 0.62 -5.08 12.99
CA GLY A 85 1.71 -5.54 13.84
C GLY A 85 3.06 -5.48 13.13
N CYS A 86 3.30 -4.45 12.32
CA CYS A 86 4.63 -4.13 11.82
C CYS A 86 5.06 -2.73 12.29
N TYR A 87 6.37 -2.54 12.44
CA TYR A 87 6.95 -1.27 12.82
C TYR A 87 7.44 -0.55 11.56
N LEU A 88 6.75 0.54 11.20
CA LEU A 88 7.08 1.35 10.03
C LEU A 88 8.12 2.41 10.37
N LEU A 89 9.08 2.54 9.47
CA LEU A 89 10.18 3.50 9.51
C LEU A 89 10.14 4.35 8.23
N ALA A 90 9.76 5.61 8.34
CA ALA A 90 9.86 6.57 7.24
C ALA A 90 11.23 7.27 7.31
N CYS A 91 12.04 7.03 6.29
CA CYS A 91 13.35 7.66 6.15
C CYS A 91 13.20 9.01 5.44
N TYR A 92 13.98 10.01 5.88
CA TYR A 92 13.96 11.34 5.26
C TYR A 92 14.61 11.35 3.87
N ASP A 93 15.68 10.57 3.70
CA ASP A 93 16.47 10.52 2.47
C ASP A 93 16.95 9.09 2.16
N GLN A 94 17.42 8.89 0.93
CA GLN A 94 17.93 7.62 0.44
C GLN A 94 19.13 7.13 1.27
N THR A 95 19.99 8.05 1.72
CA THR A 95 21.14 7.72 2.58
C THR A 95 20.70 7.04 3.87
N THR A 96 19.68 7.58 4.55
CA THR A 96 19.15 6.97 5.77
C THR A 96 18.48 5.62 5.45
N PHE A 97 17.73 5.55 4.35
CA PHE A 97 17.09 4.30 3.91
C PHE A 97 18.12 3.19 3.69
N ASP A 98 19.16 3.46 2.90
CA ASP A 98 20.21 2.49 2.58
C ASP A 98 20.96 2.06 3.84
N TRP A 99 21.26 3.01 4.73
CA TRP A 99 21.90 2.70 6.01
C TRP A 99 21.05 1.74 6.86
N VAL A 100 19.72 1.96 6.95
CA VAL A 100 18.83 1.05 7.68
C VAL A 100 18.82 -0.32 7.02
N VAL A 101 18.69 -0.38 5.69
CA VAL A 101 18.71 -1.64 4.94
C VAL A 101 20.00 -2.41 5.22
N GLU A 102 21.17 -1.77 5.14
CA GLU A 102 22.44 -2.42 5.39
C GLU A 102 22.58 -2.90 6.84
N ASN A 103 22.36 -2.03 7.82
CA ASN A 103 22.68 -2.34 9.22
C ASN A 103 21.66 -3.25 9.91
N VAL A 104 20.37 -3.07 9.60
CA VAL A 104 19.31 -3.90 10.19
C VAL A 104 19.37 -5.31 9.62
N THR A 105 19.67 -5.47 8.33
CA THR A 105 19.67 -6.80 7.69
C THR A 105 20.89 -7.63 8.06
N LEU A 106 22.03 -6.99 8.32
CA LEU A 106 23.24 -7.65 8.81
C LEU A 106 23.14 -8.09 10.28
N THR A 107 22.14 -7.61 11.03
CA THR A 107 21.98 -7.99 12.43
C THR A 107 21.06 -9.23 12.55
N PRO A 108 21.60 -10.42 12.85
CA PRO A 108 20.84 -11.68 12.74
C PRO A 108 19.71 -11.83 13.77
N SER A 109 19.81 -11.16 14.92
CA SER A 109 18.75 -11.15 15.93
C SER A 109 18.87 -9.94 16.86
N TRP A 110 17.74 -9.42 17.32
CA TRP A 110 17.65 -8.31 18.27
C TRP A 110 17.05 -8.82 19.57
N GLY A 111 17.85 -8.83 20.64
CA GLY A 111 17.44 -9.42 21.92
C GLY A 111 17.04 -10.89 21.80
N GLY A 112 17.68 -11.65 20.89
CA GLY A 112 17.36 -13.06 20.62
C GLY A 112 16.11 -13.29 19.76
N ARG A 113 15.50 -12.24 19.20
CA ARG A 113 14.35 -12.33 18.30
C ARG A 113 14.76 -12.07 16.85
N HIS A 114 14.11 -12.75 15.91
CA HIS A 114 14.38 -12.59 14.48
C HIS A 114 13.32 -11.68 13.85
N PHE A 115 13.78 -10.55 13.30
CA PHE A 115 12.94 -9.61 12.58
C PHE A 115 13.27 -9.64 11.09
N LYS A 116 12.26 -9.36 10.27
CA LYS A 116 12.41 -9.22 8.83
C LYS A 116 12.23 -7.75 8.45
N LEU A 117 13.19 -7.22 7.70
CA LEU A 117 13.07 -5.91 7.07
C LEU A 117 12.49 -6.05 5.66
N MET A 118 11.51 -5.22 5.34
CA MET A 118 10.84 -5.19 4.04
C MET A 118 10.70 -3.73 3.58
N LYS A 119 10.65 -3.52 2.26
CA LYS A 119 10.23 -2.22 1.73
C LYS A 119 8.72 -2.12 1.87
N ALA A 120 8.23 -1.04 2.44
CA ALA A 120 6.81 -0.74 2.48
C ALA A 120 6.47 0.26 1.38
N VAL A 121 5.39 0.01 0.65
CA VAL A 121 4.85 0.92 -0.36
C VAL A 121 3.43 1.24 0.04
N ILE A 122 3.08 2.52 0.00
CA ILE A 122 1.70 2.94 0.17
C ILE A 122 1.07 3.02 -1.21
N GLU A 123 0.30 2.01 -1.58
CA GLU A 123 -0.51 2.02 -2.79
C GLU A 123 -1.85 2.71 -2.49
N THR A 124 -2.22 3.69 -3.29
CA THR A 124 -3.54 4.30 -3.23
C THR A 124 -4.35 3.81 -4.41
N GLU A 125 -5.44 3.09 -4.17
CA GLU A 125 -6.38 2.77 -5.23
C GLU A 125 -7.07 4.05 -5.72
N PRO A 126 -7.05 4.35 -7.03
CA PRO A 126 -7.71 5.53 -7.55
C PRO A 126 -9.22 5.42 -7.31
N ARG A 127 -9.81 6.53 -6.90
CA ARG A 127 -11.26 6.62 -6.70
C ARG A 127 -11.88 7.55 -7.70
N ILE A 128 -13.07 7.20 -8.15
CA ILE A 128 -13.90 8.10 -8.94
C ILE A 128 -15.19 8.42 -8.20
N TYR A 129 -15.66 9.64 -8.37
CA TYR A 129 -16.95 10.12 -7.91
C TYR A 129 -17.82 10.44 -9.11
N MET A 130 -19.07 10.02 -9.08
CA MET A 130 -20.08 10.36 -10.09
C MET A 130 -21.41 10.69 -9.44
N TYR A 131 -22.15 11.61 -10.04
CA TYR A 131 -23.49 12.01 -9.61
C TYR A 131 -24.47 11.85 -10.77
N ILE A 132 -25.53 11.08 -10.55
CA ILE A 132 -26.57 10.80 -11.54
C ILE A 132 -27.86 11.52 -11.10
N PRO A 133 -28.25 12.61 -11.79
CA PRO A 133 -29.48 13.35 -11.45
C PRO A 133 -30.73 12.53 -11.80
N GLY A 134 -31.81 12.74 -11.04
CA GLY A 134 -33.13 12.14 -11.31
C GLY A 134 -33.28 10.67 -10.93
N SER A 135 -32.20 9.95 -10.62
CA SER A 135 -32.21 8.48 -10.56
C SER A 135 -31.92 7.91 -9.17
N LYS A 136 -32.81 8.15 -8.19
CA LYS A 136 -32.62 7.67 -6.80
C LYS A 136 -32.59 6.15 -6.64
N ASN A 137 -33.19 5.43 -7.57
CA ASN A 137 -33.40 3.98 -7.49
C ASN A 137 -32.38 3.18 -8.30
N LEU A 138 -31.40 3.83 -8.92
CA LEU A 138 -30.34 3.12 -9.63
C LEU A 138 -29.46 2.39 -8.62
N THR A 139 -29.28 1.10 -8.86
CA THR A 139 -28.32 0.29 -8.11
C THR A 139 -26.93 0.42 -8.71
N SER A 140 -25.90 0.17 -7.90
CA SER A 140 -24.52 0.13 -8.39
C SER A 140 -24.34 -0.84 -9.55
N ALA A 141 -24.98 -2.02 -9.51
CA ALA A 141 -24.89 -3.01 -10.58
C ALA A 141 -25.45 -2.49 -11.91
N GLN A 142 -26.58 -1.78 -11.88
CA GLN A 142 -27.16 -1.17 -13.08
C GLN A 142 -26.23 -0.10 -13.66
N VAL A 143 -25.68 0.77 -12.82
CA VAL A 143 -24.77 1.83 -13.24
C VAL A 143 -23.52 1.24 -13.91
N LEU A 144 -22.86 0.27 -13.27
CA LEU A 144 -21.66 -0.37 -13.81
C LEU A 144 -21.95 -1.11 -15.12
N ASN A 145 -23.08 -1.83 -15.22
CA ASN A 145 -23.46 -2.51 -16.45
C ASN A 145 -23.69 -1.54 -17.63
N ILE A 146 -24.36 -0.40 -17.38
CA ILE A 146 -24.56 0.63 -18.41
C ILE A 146 -23.22 1.22 -18.84
N LEU A 147 -22.35 1.56 -17.88
CA LEU A 147 -21.03 2.12 -18.16
C LEU A 147 -20.19 1.16 -19.00
N ALA A 148 -20.13 -0.13 -18.61
CA ALA A 148 -19.39 -1.14 -19.34
C ALA A 148 -19.90 -1.32 -20.76
N PHE A 149 -21.22 -1.43 -20.93
CA PHE A 149 -21.84 -1.65 -22.23
C PHE A 149 -21.67 -0.45 -23.19
N GLN A 150 -21.80 0.79 -22.71
CA GLN A 150 -21.79 1.98 -23.57
C GLN A 150 -20.40 2.55 -23.86
N ASN A 151 -19.36 2.17 -23.10
CA ASN A 151 -18.04 2.81 -23.16
C ASN A 151 -16.88 1.85 -23.41
N ASP A 152 -17.12 0.54 -23.53
CA ASP A 152 -16.06 -0.48 -23.62
C ASP A 152 -15.06 -0.40 -22.46
N ILE A 153 -15.59 -0.21 -21.24
CA ILE A 153 -14.80 -0.15 -20.00
C ILE A 153 -15.10 -1.41 -19.19
N ASP A 154 -14.08 -2.16 -18.80
CA ASP A 154 -14.26 -3.28 -17.86
C ASP A 154 -14.50 -2.74 -16.44
N THR A 155 -15.71 -2.92 -15.93
CA THR A 155 -16.09 -2.50 -14.57
C THR A 155 -16.08 -3.65 -13.56
N SER A 156 -15.61 -4.84 -13.94
CA SER A 156 -15.69 -6.05 -13.09
C SER A 156 -14.88 -5.96 -11.79
N SER A 157 -13.78 -5.19 -11.81
CA SER A 157 -12.89 -4.91 -10.68
C SER A 157 -13.36 -3.76 -9.78
N TRP A 158 -14.37 -2.99 -10.21
CA TRP A 158 -14.76 -1.75 -9.53
C TRP A 158 -15.47 -2.07 -8.20
N LYS A 159 -15.00 -1.45 -7.13
CA LYS A 159 -15.56 -1.66 -5.77
C LYS A 159 -16.32 -0.43 -5.33
N LEU A 160 -17.58 -0.61 -4.97
CA LEU A 160 -18.40 0.46 -4.41
C LEU A 160 -17.84 0.88 -3.05
N PHE A 161 -17.43 2.14 -2.94
CA PHE A 161 -16.94 2.73 -1.70
C PHE A 161 -18.04 3.49 -0.96
N CYS A 162 -18.87 4.24 -1.68
CA CYS A 162 -19.93 5.06 -1.10
C CYS A 162 -21.10 5.18 -2.07
N HIS A 163 -22.32 5.14 -1.53
CA HIS A 163 -23.58 5.25 -2.25
C HIS A 163 -24.53 6.14 -1.45
N ASP A 164 -24.72 7.36 -1.95
CA ASP A 164 -25.47 8.40 -1.25
C ASP A 164 -26.66 8.85 -2.10
N PRO A 165 -27.85 8.25 -1.91
CA PRO A 165 -29.07 8.73 -2.53
C PRO A 165 -29.51 10.07 -1.93
N THR A 166 -29.95 11.00 -2.78
CA THR A 166 -30.41 12.34 -2.41
C THR A 166 -31.76 12.64 -3.02
N GLU A 167 -32.39 13.76 -2.65
CA GLU A 167 -33.67 14.13 -3.25
C GLU A 167 -33.61 14.42 -4.77
N LYS A 168 -32.44 14.76 -5.29
CA LYS A 168 -32.26 15.19 -6.68
C LYS A 168 -31.59 14.14 -7.57
N GLY A 169 -31.12 13.02 -7.00
CA GLY A 169 -30.34 12.01 -7.71
C GLY A 169 -29.55 11.13 -6.76
N VAL A 170 -28.53 10.46 -7.26
CA VAL A 170 -27.68 9.54 -6.49
C VAL A 170 -26.21 9.80 -6.76
N SER A 171 -25.39 9.76 -5.72
CA SER A 171 -23.93 9.80 -5.86
C SER A 171 -23.33 8.41 -5.65
N PHE A 172 -22.32 8.09 -6.46
CA PHE A 172 -21.49 6.90 -6.27
C PHE A 172 -20.03 7.28 -6.18
N THR A 173 -19.31 6.62 -5.29
CA THR A 173 -17.85 6.60 -5.27
C THR A 173 -17.37 5.17 -5.47
N TYR A 174 -16.48 4.95 -6.43
CA TYR A 174 -15.88 3.66 -6.73
C TYR A 174 -14.37 3.71 -6.53
N CYS A 175 -13.78 2.66 -5.94
CA CYS A 175 -12.39 2.33 -6.19
C CYS A 175 -12.31 1.60 -7.53
N ILE A 176 -11.38 2.00 -8.39
CA ILE A 176 -11.20 1.43 -9.72
C ILE A 176 -9.73 1.06 -9.92
N ASP A 177 -9.45 0.22 -10.91
CA ASP A 177 -8.07 -0.09 -11.30
C ASP A 177 -7.49 0.98 -12.25
N ASP A 178 -6.17 0.95 -12.42
CA ASP A 178 -5.46 1.90 -13.28
C ASP A 178 -5.86 1.81 -14.76
N ALA A 179 -6.21 0.62 -15.26
CA ALA A 179 -6.62 0.45 -16.66
C ALA A 179 -7.95 1.18 -16.91
N SER A 180 -8.90 1.04 -15.99
CA SER A 180 -10.15 1.79 -15.96
C SER A 180 -9.94 3.30 -15.88
N VAL A 181 -8.95 3.77 -15.11
CA VAL A 181 -8.57 5.20 -15.09
C VAL A 181 -8.09 5.66 -16.47
N GLN A 182 -7.26 4.87 -17.16
CA GLN A 182 -6.78 5.23 -18.50
C GLN A 182 -7.93 5.27 -19.52
N ALA A 183 -8.82 4.27 -19.51
CA ALA A 183 -9.99 4.26 -20.39
C ALA A 183 -10.88 5.51 -20.16
N LEU A 184 -11.09 5.90 -18.90
CA LEU A 184 -11.82 7.13 -18.57
C LEU A 184 -11.07 8.39 -19.04
N LYS A 185 -9.73 8.43 -18.97
CA LYS A 185 -8.94 9.57 -19.48
C LYS A 185 -9.10 9.76 -20.98
N GLU A 186 -9.14 8.68 -21.77
CA GLU A 186 -9.33 8.73 -23.22
C GLU A 186 -10.65 9.41 -23.61
N ILE A 187 -11.71 9.19 -22.82
CA ILE A 187 -13.01 9.85 -22.99
C ILE A 187 -13.18 11.11 -22.13
N LYS A 188 -12.06 11.70 -21.66
CA LYS A 188 -12.01 12.94 -20.87
C LYS A 188 -12.92 12.92 -19.63
N PHE A 189 -13.02 11.76 -18.99
CA PHE A 189 -13.89 11.49 -17.83
C PHE A 189 -15.37 11.84 -18.07
N ARG A 190 -15.84 11.68 -19.30
CA ARG A 190 -17.23 11.91 -19.70
C ARG A 190 -17.84 10.70 -20.42
N PRO A 191 -17.95 9.54 -19.74
CA PRO A 191 -18.57 8.36 -20.33
C PRO A 191 -20.01 8.61 -20.74
N PHE A 192 -20.44 7.94 -21.79
CA PHE A 192 -21.84 7.81 -22.15
C PHE A 192 -22.59 7.08 -21.03
N PHE A 193 -23.78 7.59 -20.71
CA PHE A 193 -24.65 7.01 -19.71
C PHE A 193 -26.10 7.23 -20.12
N GLU A 194 -26.84 6.14 -20.32
CA GLU A 194 -28.20 6.13 -20.86
C GLU A 194 -28.30 6.91 -22.18
N THR A 195 -28.82 8.15 -22.13
CA THR A 195 -29.05 9.03 -23.30
C THR A 195 -28.09 10.21 -23.38
N GLY A 196 -27.14 10.32 -22.43
CA GLY A 196 -26.26 11.48 -22.30
C GLY A 196 -24.83 11.11 -21.94
N LYS A 197 -24.14 12.04 -21.29
CA LYS A 197 -22.80 11.85 -20.74
C LYS A 197 -22.80 12.14 -19.25
N LEU A 198 -22.15 11.26 -18.49
CA LEU A 198 -21.97 11.40 -17.06
C LEU A 198 -20.64 12.10 -16.77
N PHE A 199 -20.62 13.05 -15.84
CA PHE A 199 -19.37 13.65 -15.39
C PHE A 199 -18.76 12.80 -14.29
N VAL A 200 -17.57 12.25 -14.54
CA VAL A 200 -16.80 11.48 -13.57
C VAL A 200 -15.65 12.34 -13.04
N ARG A 201 -15.45 12.36 -11.73
CA ARG A 201 -14.33 13.07 -11.08
C ARG A 201 -13.37 12.06 -10.50
N LEU A 202 -12.10 12.09 -10.90
CA LEU A 202 -11.05 11.38 -10.19
C LEU A 202 -10.80 12.05 -8.83
N ARG A 203 -10.69 11.24 -7.78
CA ARG A 203 -10.48 11.61 -6.38
C ARG A 203 -9.18 10.97 -5.91
N GLU A 204 -8.07 11.65 -6.13
CA GLU A 204 -6.74 11.20 -5.69
C GLU A 204 -6.59 11.31 -4.15
N ASP A 205 -7.37 12.19 -3.53
CA ASP A 205 -7.37 12.48 -2.10
C ASP A 205 -8.13 11.45 -1.25
N MET A 206 -8.95 10.62 -1.89
CA MET A 206 -9.89 9.75 -1.19
C MET A 206 -9.44 8.30 -1.11
N GLY A 207 -8.38 7.85 -1.80
CA GLY A 207 -7.94 6.45 -1.74
C GLY A 207 -7.66 6.01 -0.30
N THR A 208 -8.21 4.88 0.16
CA THR A 208 -7.73 4.26 1.41
C THR A 208 -6.33 3.77 1.11
N PRO A 209 -5.30 4.36 1.73
CA PRO A 209 -3.95 3.96 1.45
C PRO A 209 -3.78 2.51 1.94
N LYS A 210 -3.27 1.66 1.07
CA LYS A 210 -2.93 0.27 1.38
C LYS A 210 -1.43 0.15 1.52
N LEU A 211 -0.98 -0.51 2.59
CA LEU A 211 0.41 -0.91 2.68
C LEU A 211 0.60 -2.19 1.89
N LYS A 212 1.67 -2.19 1.08
CA LYS A 212 2.19 -3.36 0.41
C LYS A 212 3.62 -3.55 0.83
N PHE A 213 3.95 -4.76 1.24
CA PHE A 213 5.31 -5.11 1.61
C PHE A 213 6.00 -5.81 0.45
N LEU A 214 7.11 -5.25 0.01
CA LEU A 214 7.94 -5.79 -1.04
C LEU A 214 9.24 -6.34 -0.42
N PRO A 215 9.74 -7.49 -0.91
CA PRO A 215 11.05 -7.96 -0.52
C PRO A 215 12.11 -6.92 -0.91
N LEU A 216 13.07 -6.69 -0.02
CA LEU A 216 14.25 -5.89 -0.35
C LEU A 216 15.05 -6.64 -1.41
N LYS A 217 15.20 -6.05 -2.59
CA LYS A 217 16.09 -6.57 -3.62
C LYS A 217 17.51 -6.19 -3.23
N TYR A 218 18.26 -7.12 -2.66
CA TYR A 218 19.70 -6.97 -2.56
C TYR A 218 20.24 -7.10 -3.98
N SER A 219 20.83 -6.04 -4.53
CA SER A 219 21.77 -6.21 -5.61
C SER A 219 22.89 -7.06 -5.05
N SER A 220 22.89 -8.36 -5.35
CA SER A 220 24.04 -9.22 -5.16
C SER A 220 25.22 -8.49 -5.78
N GLY A 221 26.10 -7.95 -4.93
CA GLY A 221 27.26 -7.18 -5.39
C GLY A 221 28.06 -8.03 -6.38
N PRO A 222 28.79 -7.39 -7.31
CA PRO A 222 29.70 -8.12 -8.18
C PRO A 222 30.65 -8.94 -7.31
N SER A 223 30.61 -10.26 -7.51
CA SER A 223 31.44 -11.24 -6.82
C SER A 223 32.89 -11.11 -7.24
#